data_AF-A0A317QM31-F1
#
_entry.id   AF-A0A317QM31-F1
#
_cell.length_a   1.000
_cell.length_b   1.000
_cell.length_c   1.000
_cell.angle_alpha   90.00
_cell.angle_beta   90.00
_cell.angle_gamma   90.00
#
_symmetry.space_group_name_H-M   'P 1'
#
loop_
_entity.id
_entity.type
_entity.pdbx_description
1 polymer ?
#
loop_
_entity_poly.entity_id
_entity_poly.type
_entity_poly.pdbx_seq_one_letter_code
_entity_poly.pdbx_strand_id
1 'polypeptide(L)'
;MTDRDGVDEIVAQWARERPDLDTTAMAVFGRVYRTARLVGDAQERCYARFGITRADFDVLATLRRAGGPTASRRAGSPGPSCSAAGG
;
A
#
# COMPACT_ATOMS: atom_id res chain seq x y z
N MET A 1 -1.87 5.82 -30.59
CA MET A 1 -2.85 6.88 -30.30
C MET A 1 -3.30 6.64 -28.87
N THR A 2 -2.91 7.49 -27.92
CA THR A 2 -3.29 7.33 -26.51
C THR A 2 -4.81 7.48 -26.42
N ASP A 3 -5.49 6.44 -25.96
CA ASP A 3 -6.95 6.48 -25.77
C ASP A 3 -7.29 7.51 -24.70
N ARG A 4 -8.37 8.29 -24.90
CA ARG A 4 -8.78 9.31 -23.94
C ARG A 4 -9.48 8.65 -22.75
N ASP A 5 -9.18 9.15 -21.55
CA ASP A 5 -9.80 8.67 -20.32
C ASP A 5 -10.72 9.71 -19.67
N GLY A 6 -11.45 9.32 -18.62
CA GLY A 6 -12.36 10.23 -17.91
C GLY A 6 -11.65 11.40 -17.19
N VAL A 7 -10.33 11.33 -16.98
CA VAL A 7 -9.55 12.46 -16.45
C VAL A 7 -9.34 13.50 -17.55
N ASP A 8 -9.16 13.08 -18.79
CA ASP A 8 -9.09 13.99 -19.95
C ASP A 8 -10.39 14.80 -20.11
N GLU A 9 -11.54 14.17 -19.86
CA GLU A 9 -12.85 14.84 -19.89
C GLU A 9 -12.96 15.93 -18.81
N ILE A 10 -12.51 15.63 -17.59
CA ILE A 10 -12.50 16.57 -16.46
C ILE A 10 -11.56 17.75 -16.75
N VAL A 11 -10.35 17.47 -17.26
CA VAL A 11 -9.40 18.51 -17.65
C VAL A 11 -9.98 19.40 -18.75
N ALA A 12 -10.61 18.81 -19.75
CA ALA A 12 -11.25 19.56 -20.83
C ALA A 12 -12.41 20.42 -20.33
N GLN A 13 -13.14 20.00 -19.30
CA GLN A 13 -14.18 20.80 -18.67
C GLN A 13 -13.57 22.02 -17.95
N TRP A 14 -12.55 21.82 -17.14
CA TRP A 14 -11.87 22.92 -16.43
C TRP A 14 -11.23 23.93 -17.39
N ALA A 15 -10.69 23.47 -18.51
CA ALA A 15 -10.16 24.37 -19.54
C ALA A 15 -11.24 25.30 -20.13
N ARG A 16 -12.52 24.90 -20.15
CA ARG A 16 -13.64 25.76 -20.58
C ARG A 16 -14.09 26.73 -19.49
N GLU A 17 -14.17 26.25 -18.25
CA GLU A 17 -14.70 27.04 -17.13
C GLU A 17 -13.67 28.03 -16.55
N ARG A 18 -12.41 27.59 -16.45
CA ARG A 18 -11.29 28.33 -15.85
C ARG A 18 -9.99 28.05 -16.62
N PRO A 19 -9.80 28.68 -17.79
CA PRO A 19 -8.60 28.47 -18.61
C PRO A 19 -7.30 28.94 -17.93
N ASP A 20 -7.40 29.77 -16.89
CA ASP A 20 -6.27 30.22 -16.06
C ASP A 20 -5.80 29.17 -15.03
N LEU A 21 -6.57 28.11 -14.80
CA LEU A 21 -6.27 27.09 -13.80
C LEU A 21 -5.29 26.05 -14.35
N ASP A 22 -4.16 25.88 -13.67
CA ASP A 22 -3.26 24.75 -13.92
C ASP A 22 -3.88 23.44 -13.42
N THR A 23 -4.21 22.56 -14.36
CA THR A 23 -4.85 21.26 -14.12
C THR A 23 -3.86 20.10 -14.16
N THR A 24 -2.56 20.36 -14.32
CA THR A 24 -1.52 19.33 -14.49
C THR A 24 -1.50 18.35 -13.31
N ALA A 25 -1.50 18.85 -12.07
CA ALA A 25 -1.49 18.00 -10.89
C ALA A 25 -2.76 17.15 -10.80
N MET A 26 -3.93 17.73 -11.08
CA MET A 26 -5.20 17.02 -11.10
C MET A 26 -5.21 15.90 -12.15
N ALA A 27 -4.64 16.15 -13.34
CA ALA A 27 -4.54 15.15 -14.39
C ALA A 27 -3.68 13.94 -13.96
N VAL A 28 -2.56 14.20 -13.27
CA VAL A 28 -1.68 13.14 -12.77
C VAL A 28 -2.35 12.37 -11.62
N PHE A 29 -2.78 13.07 -10.57
CA PHE A 29 -3.37 12.43 -9.40
C PHE A 29 -4.70 11.74 -9.71
N GLY A 30 -5.50 12.28 -10.62
CA GLY A 30 -6.74 11.65 -11.09
C GLY A 30 -6.47 10.27 -11.71
N ARG A 31 -5.44 10.15 -12.55
CA ARG A 31 -5.08 8.86 -13.16
C ARG A 31 -4.46 7.89 -12.16
N VAL A 32 -3.62 8.38 -11.24
CA VAL A 32 -3.08 7.57 -10.14
C VAL A 32 -4.21 7.01 -9.28
N TYR A 33 -5.18 7.85 -8.91
CA TYR A 33 -6.32 7.43 -8.10
C TYR A 33 -7.18 6.39 -8.81
N ARG A 34 -7.52 6.61 -10.09
CA ARG A 34 -8.29 5.63 -10.88
C ARG A 34 -7.55 4.29 -10.99
N THR A 35 -6.24 4.33 -11.25
CA THR A 35 -5.40 3.13 -11.32
C THR A 35 -5.38 2.40 -9.98
N ALA A 36 -5.14 3.12 -8.88
CA ALA A 36 -5.12 2.56 -7.53
C ALA A 36 -6.45 1.90 -7.16
N ARG A 37 -7.59 2.51 -7.55
CA ARG A 37 -8.91 1.94 -7.35
C ARG A 37 -9.10 0.64 -8.14
N LEU A 38 -8.77 0.63 -9.44
CA LEU A 38 -8.90 -0.58 -10.27
C LEU A 38 -8.04 -1.73 -9.75
N VAL A 39 -6.81 -1.43 -9.33
CA VAL A 39 -5.91 -2.41 -8.72
C VAL A 39 -6.47 -2.90 -7.38
N GLY A 40 -6.97 -1.99 -6.54
CA GLY A 40 -7.59 -2.33 -5.25
C GLY A 40 -8.79 -3.27 -5.41
N ASP A 41 -9.69 -2.97 -6.35
CA ASP A 41 -10.86 -3.81 -6.64
C ASP A 41 -10.43 -5.21 -7.13
N ALA A 42 -9.36 -5.28 -7.94
CA ALA A 42 -8.82 -6.56 -8.41
C ALA A 42 -8.14 -7.36 -7.30
N GLN A 43 -7.41 -6.69 -6.40
CA GLN A 43 -6.81 -7.31 -5.22
C GLN A 43 -7.88 -7.90 -4.31
N GLU A 44 -8.95 -7.15 -4.02
CA GLU A 44 -10.03 -7.60 -3.14
C GLU A 44 -10.71 -8.85 -3.71
N ARG A 45 -11.01 -8.88 -5.02
CA ARG A 45 -11.53 -10.09 -5.69
C ARG A 45 -10.57 -11.28 -5.61
N CYS A 46 -9.26 -11.03 -5.64
CA CYS A 46 -8.27 -12.09 -5.51
C CYS A 46 -8.25 -12.66 -4.09
N TYR A 47 -8.20 -11.79 -3.08
CA TYR A 47 -8.13 -12.17 -1.67
C TYR A 47 -9.41 -12.88 -1.19
N ALA A 48 -10.58 -12.44 -1.67
CA ALA A 48 -11.85 -13.08 -1.39
C ALA A 48 -11.88 -14.58 -1.77
N ARG A 49 -11.14 -15.00 -2.80
CA ARG A 49 -11.03 -16.42 -3.20
C ARG A 49 -10.34 -17.29 -2.15
N PHE A 50 -9.55 -16.68 -1.26
CA PHE A 50 -8.84 -17.34 -0.17
C PHE A 50 -9.49 -17.06 1.19
N GLY A 51 -10.61 -16.34 1.23
CA GLY A 51 -11.29 -15.98 2.48
C GLY A 51 -10.51 -15.00 3.37
N ILE A 52 -9.58 -14.23 2.78
CA ILE A 52 -8.77 -13.25 3.49
C ILE A 52 -9.04 -11.84 2.98
N THR A 53 -8.77 -10.85 3.82
CA THR A 53 -8.79 -9.42 3.44
C THR A 53 -7.43 -8.96 2.97
N ARG A 54 -7.35 -7.75 2.41
CA ARG A 54 -6.07 -7.08 2.14
C ARG A 54 -5.21 -6.92 3.39
N ALA A 55 -5.82 -6.60 4.54
CA ALA A 55 -5.08 -6.43 5.79
C ALA A 55 -4.45 -7.75 6.26
N ASP A 56 -5.19 -8.86 6.13
CA ASP A 56 -4.66 -10.19 6.43
C ASP A 56 -3.47 -10.55 5.53
N PHE A 57 -3.58 -10.24 4.23
CA PHE A 57 -2.47 -10.42 3.29
C PHE A 57 -1.25 -9.60 3.71
N ASP A 58 -1.41 -8.33 4.10
CA ASP A 58 -0.31 -7.48 4.51
C ASP A 58 0.40 -8.01 5.77
N VAL A 59 -0.36 -8.57 6.73
CA VAL A 59 0.20 -9.25 7.91
C VAL A 59 0.97 -10.50 7.50
N LEU A 60 0.36 -11.39 6.70
CA LEU A 60 1.00 -12.62 6.23
C LEU A 60 2.28 -12.33 5.42
N ALA A 61 2.25 -11.34 4.54
CA ALA A 61 3.38 -10.92 3.74
C ALA A 61 4.49 -10.33 4.62
N THR A 62 4.13 -9.57 5.66
CA THR A 62 5.09 -9.03 6.63
C THR A 62 5.76 -10.14 7.43
N LEU A 63 4.99 -11.09 7.98
CA LEU A 63 5.54 -12.25 8.69
C LEU A 63 6.43 -13.10 7.79
N ARG A 64 6.05 -13.27 6.52
CA ARG A 64 6.84 -14.00 5.54
C ARG A 64 8.19 -13.32 5.26
N ARG A 65 8.20 -11.99 5.10
CA ARG A 65 9.43 -11.20 4.90
C ARG A 65 10.30 -11.13 6.16
N ALA A 66 9.70 -11.16 7.35
CA ALA A 66 10.39 -11.14 8.63
C ALA A 66 11.07 -12.48 8.99
N GLY A 67 11.03 -13.50 8.11
CA GLY A 67 11.68 -14.80 8.34
C GLY A 67 10.75 -15.90 8.86
N GLY A 68 9.43 -15.69 8.85
CA GLY A 68 8.43 -16.69 9.23
C GLY A 68 8.00 -16.64 10.71
N PRO A 69 7.11 -17.56 11.13
CA PRO A 69 6.52 -17.55 12.48
C PRO A 69 7.52 -17.66 13.64
N THR A 70 8.75 -18.06 13.34
CA THR A 70 9.86 -18.20 14.29
C THR A 70 10.50 -16.87 14.70
N ALA A 71 10.23 -15.76 14.00
CA ALA A 71 10.79 -14.44 14.33
C ALA A 71 10.25 -13.85 15.65
N SER A 72 9.09 -14.34 16.14
CA SER A 72 8.55 -13.93 17.45
C SER A 72 9.22 -14.63 18.65
N ARG A 73 10.03 -15.67 18.43
CA ARG A 73 10.73 -16.38 19.52
C ARG A 73 12.05 -15.70 19.91
N ARG A 74 12.05 -14.39 20.17
CA ARG A 74 13.15 -13.72 20.88
C ARG A 74 12.67 -12.44 21.57
N ALA A 75 11.81 -12.59 22.56
CA ALA A 75 11.64 -11.58 23.59
C ALA A 75 11.65 -12.26 24.97
N GLY A 76 12.78 -12.11 25.67
CA GLY A 76 12.88 -12.26 27.13
C GLY A 76 12.96 -13.68 27.68
N SER A 77 14.17 -14.22 27.82
CA SER A 77 14.51 -14.99 29.03
C SER A 77 15.56 -14.17 29.79
N PRO A 78 15.35 -13.87 31.08
CA PRO A 78 16.40 -13.27 31.90
C PRO A 78 17.29 -14.38 32.46
N GLY A 79 18.60 -14.17 32.46
CA GLY A 79 19.51 -14.92 33.33
C GLY A 79 20.96 -15.04 32.84
N PRO A 80 21.93 -15.21 33.75
CA PRO A 80 22.10 -14.56 35.06
C PRO A 80 23.24 -13.51 34.99
N SER A 81 23.25 -12.59 35.95
CA SER A 81 24.37 -11.68 36.14
C SER A 81 25.64 -12.47 36.42
N CYS A 82 26.69 -12.17 35.65
CA CYS A 82 28.05 -12.61 35.97
C CYS A 82 28.49 -11.82 37.22
N SER A 83 28.45 -12.48 38.37
CA SER A 83 29.10 -12.02 39.59
C SER A 83 30.61 -12.08 39.37
N ALA A 84 31.25 -10.93 39.15
CA ALA A 84 32.70 -10.81 39.17
C ALA A 84 33.17 -10.77 40.63
N ALA A 85 33.51 -11.94 41.16
CA ALA A 85 34.46 -12.06 42.24
C ALA A 85 35.87 -12.17 41.65
N GLY A 86 36.80 -11.31 42.07
CA GLY A 86 38.23 -11.51 41.83
C GLY A 86 39.07 -10.24 41.97
N GLY A 87 39.80 -10.13 43.08
CA GLY A 87 41.00 -9.28 43.23
C GLY A 87 40.95 -8.32 44.39
#